data_AF-K0GHS4-F1
#
_entry.id   AF-K0GHS4-F1
#
_cell.length_a   1.000
_cell.length_b   1.000
_cell.length_c   1.000
_cell.angle_alpha   90.00
_cell.angle_beta   90.00
_cell.angle_gamma   90.00
#
_symmetry.space_group_name_H-M   'P 1'
#
loop_
_entity.id
_entity.type
_entity.pdbx_description
1 polymer ?
#
loop_
_entity_poly.entity_id
_entity_poly.type
_entity_poly.pdbx_seq_one_letter_code
_entity_poly.pdbx_strand_id
1 'polypeptide(L)' 'DPLEATTGMIPLLGVDVWEHAYYLQYKNARMDYLKSFPSIINWDYIENRFVEMSKQ' A
#
# COMPACT_ATOMS: atom_id res chain seq x y z
N ASP A 1 13.07 -6.83 -0.37
CA ASP A 1 11.89 -6.89 0.54
C ASP A 1 11.63 -8.36 0.93
N PRO A 2 11.12 -8.73 2.13
CA PRO A 2 10.83 -10.14 2.45
C PRO A 2 9.83 -10.81 1.48
N LEU A 3 8.95 -10.05 0.84
CA LEU A 3 8.04 -10.55 -0.21
C LEU A 3 8.77 -10.88 -1.50
N GLU A 4 9.81 -10.13 -1.84
CA GLU A 4 10.65 -10.38 -3.01
C GLU A 4 11.39 -11.72 -2.86
N ALA A 5 11.90 -12.02 -1.66
CA ALA A 5 12.57 -13.28 -1.38
C ALA A 5 11.63 -14.50 -1.36
N THR A 6 10.34 -14.30 -1.05
CA THR A 6 9.36 -15.39 -0.90
C THR A 6 8.50 -15.61 -2.14
N THR A 7 8.23 -14.55 -2.92
CA THR A 7 7.33 -14.59 -4.08
C THR A 7 8.01 -14.22 -5.39
N GLY A 8 9.22 -13.67 -5.36
CA GLY A 8 9.89 -13.09 -6.53
C GLY A 8 9.23 -11.81 -7.05
N MET A 9 8.21 -11.30 -6.36
CA MET A 9 7.49 -10.07 -6.73
C MET A 9 7.99 -8.89 -5.91
N ILE A 10 8.08 -7.74 -6.57
CA ILE A 10 8.49 -6.49 -5.94
C ILE A 10 7.23 -5.72 -5.55
N PRO A 11 7.00 -5.46 -4.25
CA PRO A 11 5.84 -4.69 -3.82
C PRO A 11 6.00 -3.21 -4.19
N LEU A 12 4.94 -2.65 -4.78
CA LEU A 12 4.86 -1.24 -5.18
C LEU A 12 3.92 -0.42 -4.26
N LEU A 13 2.84 -1.03 -3.80
CA LEU A 13 1.87 -0.43 -2.88
C LEU A 13 1.46 -1.46 -1.83
N GLY A 14 1.48 -1.05 -0.56
CA GLY A 14 0.96 -1.82 0.58
C GLY A 14 -0.14 -1.06 1.30
N VAL A 15 -1.18 -1.76 1.72
CA VAL A 15 -2.29 -1.21 2.50
C VAL A 15 -2.42 -2.00 3.79
N ASP A 16 -2.23 -1.34 4.95
CA ASP A 16 -2.39 -1.98 6.25
C ASP A 16 -3.88 -2.06 6.61
N VAL A 17 -4.41 -3.27 6.73
CA VAL A 17 -5.82 -3.55 7.07
C VAL A 17 -5.98 -4.10 8.49
N TRP A 18 -4.94 -4.00 9.32
CA TRP A 18 -5.09 -4.24 10.75
C TRP A 18 -5.95 -3.17 11.40
N GLU A 19 -6.74 -3.55 12.40
CA GLU A 19 -7.66 -2.63 13.08
C GLU A 19 -6.92 -1.40 13.64
N HIS A 20 -5.68 -1.56 14.14
CA HIS A 20 -4.89 -0.42 14.62
C HIS A 20 -4.66 0.68 13.58
N ALA A 21 -4.74 0.37 12.28
CA ALA A 21 -4.47 1.32 11.21
C ALA A 21 -5.66 2.26 10.93
N TYR A 22 -6.88 1.87 11.31
CA TYR A 22 -8.08 2.63 10.98
C TYR A 22 -9.14 2.73 12.09
N TYR A 23 -9.08 1.92 13.14
CA TYR A 23 -10.19 1.77 14.08
C TYR A 23 -10.50 3.05 14.88
N LEU A 24 -9.52 3.91 15.13
CA LEU A 24 -9.79 5.17 15.82
C LEU A 24 -10.71 6.10 15.01
N GLN A 25 -10.53 6.16 13.69
CA GLN A 25 -11.29 7.03 12.77
C GLN A 25 -12.53 6.34 12.19
N TYR A 26 -12.39 5.09 11.76
CA TYR A 26 -13.41 4.35 11.01
C TYR A 26 -14.09 3.24 11.82
N LYS A 27 -13.64 2.95 13.06
CA LYS A 27 -14.16 1.85 13.88
C LYS A 27 -14.17 0.53 13.09
N ASN A 28 -15.29 -0.16 13.04
CA ASN A 28 -15.49 -1.39 12.28
C ASN A 28 -15.70 -1.17 10.76
N ALA A 29 -15.76 0.08 10.29
CA ALA A 29 -16.01 0.41 8.89
C ALA A 29 -14.74 0.34 8.02
N ARG A 30 -14.13 -0.85 7.93
CA ARG A 30 -12.95 -1.10 7.07
C ARG A 30 -13.18 -0.68 5.61
N MET A 31 -14.40 -0.87 5.10
CA MET A 31 -14.75 -0.49 3.73
C MET A 31 -14.62 1.02 3.50
N ASP A 32 -14.97 1.83 4.49
CA ASP A 32 -14.89 3.29 4.34
C ASP A 32 -13.46 3.80 4.48
N TYR A 33 -12.64 3.14 5.31
CA TYR A 33 -11.20 3.33 5.31
C TYR A 33 -10.61 3.09 3.92
N LEU A 34 -10.91 1.95 3.29
CA LEU A 34 -10.39 1.61 1.95
C LEU A 34 -10.87 2.57 0.85
N LYS A 35 -12.10 3.09 0.94
CA LYS A 35 -12.61 4.08 -0.03
C LYS A 35 -11.84 5.41 0.00
N SER A 36 -11.16 5.73 1.11
CA SER A 36 -10.36 6.97 1.24
C SER A 36 -8.98 6.90 0.56
N PHE A 37 -8.54 5.70 0.15
CA PHE A 37 -7.17 5.47 -0.36
C PHE A 37 -6.82 6.23 -1.65
N PRO A 38 -7.69 6.30 -2.67
CA PRO A 38 -7.32 6.96 -3.93
C PRO A 38 -6.84 8.40 -3.76
N SER A 39 -7.33 9.12 -2.75
CA SER A 39 -6.94 10.50 -2.46
C SER A 39 -5.68 10.68 -1.62
N ILE A 40 -5.18 9.63 -0.96
CA ILE A 40 -4.05 9.72 -0.02
C ILE A 40 -2.80 8.96 -0.49
N ILE A 41 -2.90 8.14 -1.54
CA ILE A 41 -1.77 7.42 -2.11
C ILE A 41 -0.81 8.41 -2.78
N ASN A 42 0.49 8.28 -2.46
CA ASN A 42 1.55 9.00 -3.16
C ASN A 42 1.92 8.28 -4.46
N TRP A 43 1.26 8.64 -5.56
CA TRP A 43 1.46 8.05 -6.87
C TRP A 43 2.85 8.32 -7.45
N ASP A 44 3.40 9.52 -7.23
CA ASP A 44 4.74 9.90 -7.71
C ASP A 44 5.82 8.98 -7.12
N TYR A 45 5.71 8.63 -5.84
CA TYR A 45 6.62 7.68 -5.21
C TYR A 45 6.51 6.28 -5.81
N ILE A 46 5.28 5.80 -6.06
CA ILE A 46 5.02 4.49 -6.67
C ILE A 46 5.59 4.43 -8.08
N GLU A 47 5.40 5.48 -8.88
CA GLU A 47 5.92 5.56 -10.23
C GLU A 47 7.46 5.56 -10.23
N ASN A 48 8.10 6.38 -9.38
CA ASN A 48 9.56 6.40 -9.26
C ASN A 48 10.10 5.02 -8.88
N ARG A 49 9.47 4.35 -7.89
CA ARG A 49 9.84 2.99 -7.49
C ARG A 49 9.65 1.99 -8.63
N PHE A 50 8.55 2.07 -9.38
CA PHE A 50 8.31 1.20 -10.54
C PHE A 50 9.40 1.36 -11.61
N VAL A 51 9.76 2.61 -11.94
CA VAL A 51 10.80 2.91 -12.92
C VAL A 51 12.16 2.41 -12.45
N GLU A 52 12.54 2.63 -11.19
CA GLU A 52 13.81 2.13 -10.62
C GLU A 52 13.90 0.61 -10.73
N MET A 53 12.83 -0.11 -10.37
CA MET A 53 12.81 -1.57 -10.38
C MET A 53 12.71 -2.17 -11.79
N SER A 54 12.15 -1.45 -12.77
CA SER A 54 12.10 -1.89 -14.18
C SER A 54 13.45 -1.83 -14.90
N LYS A 55 14.40 -1.05 -14.36
CA LYS A 55 15.76 -0.90 -14.90
C LYS A 55 16.73 -1.95 -14.36
N GLN A 56 16.29 -2.72 -13.38
CA GLN A 56 17.05 -3.78 -12.71
C GLN A 56 16.89 -5.10 -13.43
#